data_AF-A0A367L862-F1
#
_entry.id   AF-A0A367L862-F1
#
_cell.length_a   1.000
_cell.length_b   1.000
_cell.length_c   1.000
_cell.angle_alpha   90.00
_cell.angle_beta   90.00
_cell.angle_gamma   90.00
#
_symmetry.space_group_name_H-M   'P 1'
#
loop_
_entity.id
_entity.type
_entity.pdbx_description
1 polymer ?
#
loop_
_entity_poly.entity_id
_entity_poly.type
_entity_poly.pdbx_seq_one_letter_code
_entity_poly.pdbx_strand_id
1 'polypeptide(L)'
;PLDERLTETVEFLGRTYQKYALENGVYFAPIDEASRPYSKGVALEEVSRLELMHSVLRKVFDDRLIFPPVNSPRRILDCGCGSGDWAVDVARRFPDCEVLGIDISPHIMPEDGPNNLEFQIDDLNGRFTFPSDYFDLVHSQMVAGGIHSTRWRSYIQDMIRVLRPGGWCQMVEVYFNAQSDNGTLERDHALSEWSREYLDTMHRQKDPRAAMHLASWMRSEGFTEVESRLLTLPMCAWPSEAREQGIGTANSENVAQLLYSLGLYPLIQLRGLELEPHITSREASYGKNLQQQQTEQRSSSPTNIHPSIMLIKPPRLASCARILHQVTRRNAPFTSRTFSSLNEPNTSPPLYQKIRQEFKSAMRSGDKPRLNALRSIMTANTNAAKADRPITNDVQLINLIRNLYRMSSEAATQAKDNDRPELAAQEEEQMEIYSNLIANSGVETLDEAKLKALVGDAVAASKSAGTVAKKLMGDVMKRLSGAFEGKDVDMKLVARLVQEMAV
;
A
#
# COMPACT_ATOMS: atom_id res chain seq x y z
N PRO A 1 -5.34 11.72 -7.83
CA PRO A 1 -6.20 11.39 -6.67
C PRO A 1 -6.46 9.88 -6.66
N LEU A 2 -6.70 9.28 -5.50
CA LEU A 2 -7.25 7.92 -5.49
C LEU A 2 -8.62 7.94 -6.17
N ASP A 3 -8.87 6.94 -7.01
CA ASP A 3 -10.18 6.72 -7.61
C ASP A 3 -11.14 6.24 -6.52
N GLU A 4 -12.18 7.01 -6.23
CA GLU A 4 -13.11 6.75 -5.12
C GLU A 4 -13.76 5.36 -5.23
N ARG A 5 -13.89 4.81 -6.45
CA ARG A 5 -14.41 3.46 -6.72
C ARG A 5 -13.57 2.36 -6.06
N LEU A 6 -12.26 2.59 -5.86
CA LEU A 6 -11.36 1.65 -5.19
C LEU A 6 -11.52 1.67 -3.66
N THR A 7 -12.19 2.69 -3.11
CA THR A 7 -12.55 2.77 -1.67
C THR A 7 -13.95 2.24 -1.37
N GLU A 8 -14.76 1.91 -2.39
CA GLU A 8 -16.09 1.35 -2.17
C GLU A 8 -16.00 -0.11 -1.67
N THR A 9 -16.75 -0.40 -0.61
CA THR A 9 -16.86 -1.74 -0.02
C THR A 9 -18.29 -2.27 -0.07
N VAL A 10 -18.45 -3.58 0.09
CA VAL A 10 -19.75 -4.26 0.20
C VAL A 10 -19.68 -5.34 1.27
N GLU A 11 -20.76 -5.44 2.05
CA GLU A 11 -20.94 -6.45 3.08
C GLU A 11 -21.55 -7.71 2.44
N PHE A 12 -20.93 -8.88 2.63
CA PHE A 12 -21.47 -10.17 2.23
C PHE A 12 -21.26 -11.20 3.34
N LEU A 13 -22.35 -11.76 3.86
CA LEU A 13 -22.37 -12.75 4.94
C LEU A 13 -21.54 -12.34 6.19
N GLY A 14 -21.54 -11.05 6.54
CA GLY A 14 -20.83 -10.52 7.71
C GLY A 14 -19.31 -10.33 7.51
N ARG A 15 -18.85 -10.37 6.25
CA ARG A 15 -17.48 -10.02 5.84
C ARG A 15 -17.51 -8.86 4.85
N THR A 16 -16.52 -7.99 4.92
CA THR A 16 -16.33 -6.81 4.07
C THR A 16 -15.51 -7.18 2.85
N TYR A 17 -15.95 -6.78 1.66
CA TYR A 17 -15.22 -6.98 0.39
C TYR A 17 -15.01 -5.65 -0.33
N GLN A 18 -13.92 -5.51 -1.08
CA GLN A 18 -13.76 -4.37 -1.98
C GLN A 18 -14.72 -4.53 -3.17
N LYS A 19 -15.66 -3.59 -3.32
CA LYS A 19 -16.72 -3.68 -4.33
C LYS A 19 -16.15 -3.72 -5.75
N TYR A 20 -15.17 -2.86 -6.05
CA TYR A 20 -14.49 -2.84 -7.35
C TYR A 20 -13.87 -4.20 -7.70
N ALA A 21 -13.22 -4.87 -6.74
CA ALA A 21 -12.57 -6.14 -6.99
C ALA A 21 -13.58 -7.25 -7.32
N LEU A 22 -14.76 -7.25 -6.69
CA LEU A 22 -15.83 -8.19 -7.01
C LEU A 22 -16.45 -7.91 -8.39
N GLU A 23 -16.81 -6.65 -8.67
CA GLU A 23 -17.47 -6.25 -9.93
C GLU A 23 -16.59 -6.49 -11.17
N ASN A 24 -15.27 -6.35 -11.04
CA ASN A 24 -14.30 -6.58 -12.12
C ASN A 24 -13.66 -7.99 -12.05
N GLY A 25 -14.10 -8.84 -11.12
CA GLY A 25 -13.57 -10.19 -10.90
C GLY A 25 -12.07 -10.23 -10.59
N VAL A 26 -11.51 -9.16 -10.00
CA VAL A 26 -10.10 -9.05 -9.62
C VAL A 26 -9.81 -9.92 -8.40
N TYR A 27 -10.55 -9.78 -7.30
CA TYR A 27 -10.29 -10.54 -6.07
C TYR A 27 -11.58 -10.83 -5.32
N PHE A 28 -11.65 -12.02 -4.70
CA PHE A 28 -12.87 -12.57 -4.09
C PHE A 28 -12.71 -12.95 -2.61
N ALA A 29 -11.57 -12.64 -2.00
CA ALA A 29 -11.43 -12.72 -0.54
C ALA A 29 -11.90 -11.40 0.09
N PRO A 30 -12.33 -11.41 1.35
CA PRO A 30 -12.65 -10.21 2.10
C PRO A 30 -11.44 -9.30 2.35
N ILE A 31 -11.67 -8.16 2.98
CA ILE A 31 -10.70 -7.10 3.29
C ILE A 31 -10.91 -6.55 4.72
N ASP A 32 -11.42 -7.36 5.64
CA ASP A 32 -11.80 -6.93 6.99
C ASP A 32 -10.61 -6.46 7.83
N GLU A 33 -10.73 -5.26 8.37
CA GLU A 33 -9.87 -4.68 9.40
C GLU A 33 -10.57 -4.76 10.79
N ALA A 34 -9.79 -4.78 11.87
CA ALA A 34 -10.20 -5.05 13.26
C ALA A 34 -11.15 -4.01 13.93
N SER A 35 -11.80 -3.13 13.16
CA SER A 35 -12.44 -1.90 13.67
C SER A 35 -13.96 -1.99 13.94
N ARG A 36 -14.58 -3.18 13.90
CA ARG A 36 -16.00 -3.37 14.31
C ARG A 36 -16.18 -4.42 15.41
N PRO A 37 -16.77 -4.07 16.58
CA PRO A 37 -17.08 -5.04 17.62
C PRO A 37 -18.28 -5.90 17.22
N TYR A 38 -18.04 -7.03 16.56
CA TYR A 38 -19.11 -7.96 16.22
C TYR A 38 -19.56 -8.73 17.47
N SER A 39 -20.83 -8.57 17.83
CA SER A 39 -21.41 -9.23 18.98
C SER A 39 -21.73 -10.69 18.64
N LYS A 40 -21.00 -11.61 19.29
CA LYS A 40 -21.08 -13.10 19.27
C LYS A 40 -20.02 -13.86 18.45
N GLY A 41 -18.75 -13.73 18.86
CA GLY A 41 -17.75 -14.80 18.77
C GLY A 41 -16.86 -14.80 17.52
N VAL A 42 -15.55 -14.96 17.76
CA VAL A 42 -14.44 -15.04 16.77
C VAL A 42 -14.51 -13.97 15.67
N ALA A 43 -13.85 -12.83 15.90
CA ALA A 43 -13.57 -11.88 14.83
C ALA A 43 -12.67 -12.57 13.77
N LEU A 44 -13.17 -12.68 12.53
CA LEU A 44 -12.42 -13.19 11.39
C LEU A 44 -11.89 -11.99 10.60
N GLU A 45 -10.70 -11.56 10.97
CA GLU A 45 -10.00 -10.40 10.40
C GLU A 45 -9.07 -10.87 9.27
N GLU A 46 -9.24 -10.32 8.05
CA GLU A 46 -8.42 -10.78 6.93
C GLU A 46 -6.98 -10.26 7.03
N VAL A 47 -6.79 -9.04 7.55
CA VAL A 47 -5.45 -8.48 7.81
C VAL A 47 -4.66 -9.39 8.76
N SER A 48 -5.23 -9.73 9.92
CA SER A 48 -4.64 -10.65 10.90
C SER A 48 -4.35 -12.03 10.28
N ARG A 49 -5.22 -12.53 9.39
CA ARG A 49 -4.98 -13.78 8.65
C ARG A 49 -3.78 -13.68 7.68
N LEU A 50 -3.61 -12.54 7.01
CA LEU A 50 -2.46 -12.28 6.13
C LEU A 50 -1.14 -12.23 6.92
N GLU A 51 -1.12 -11.54 8.06
CA GLU A 51 0.03 -11.51 8.98
C GLU A 51 0.42 -12.92 9.46
N LEU A 52 -0.57 -13.74 9.84
CA LEU A 52 -0.34 -15.16 10.18
C LEU A 52 0.28 -15.93 9.01
N MET A 53 -0.19 -15.70 7.77
CA MET A 53 0.35 -16.37 6.59
C MET A 53 1.80 -15.94 6.29
N HIS A 54 2.15 -14.66 6.46
CA HIS A 54 3.54 -14.19 6.35
C HIS A 54 4.45 -14.86 7.40
N SER A 55 4.00 -14.93 8.65
CA SER A 55 4.71 -15.63 9.74
C SER A 55 4.95 -17.11 9.44
N VAL A 56 3.95 -17.80 8.86
CA VAL A 56 4.06 -19.18 8.38
C VAL A 56 5.06 -19.29 7.23
N LEU A 57 4.99 -18.41 6.22
CA LEU A 57 5.91 -18.42 5.09
C LEU A 57 7.36 -18.16 5.51
N ARG A 58 7.60 -17.23 6.45
CA ARG A 58 8.92 -17.03 7.06
C ARG A 58 9.46 -18.32 7.69
N LYS A 59 8.63 -19.11 8.39
CA LYS A 59 9.04 -20.44 8.91
C LYS A 59 9.34 -21.45 7.79
N VAL A 60 8.54 -21.49 6.74
CA VAL A 60 8.79 -22.38 5.57
C VAL A 60 10.10 -22.03 4.86
N PHE A 61 10.49 -20.76 4.87
CA PHE A 61 11.66 -20.22 4.19
C PHE A 61 12.88 -20.00 5.10
N ASP A 62 12.87 -20.51 6.33
CA ASP A 62 13.94 -20.34 7.32
C ASP A 62 14.36 -18.86 7.49
N ASP A 63 13.35 -17.99 7.64
CA ASP A 63 13.43 -16.52 7.72
C ASP A 63 14.03 -15.80 6.50
N ARG A 64 14.17 -16.50 5.36
CA ARG A 64 14.68 -15.92 4.12
C ARG A 64 13.61 -15.18 3.31
N LEU A 65 13.72 -13.85 3.26
CA LEU A 65 12.82 -12.97 2.49
C LEU A 65 13.13 -12.96 0.97
N ILE A 66 14.42 -13.00 0.61
CA ILE A 66 14.92 -12.91 -0.77
C ILE A 66 15.77 -14.14 -1.11
N PHE A 67 15.32 -14.92 -2.08
CA PHE A 67 15.94 -16.13 -2.63
C PHE A 67 17.02 -15.90 -3.70
N PRO A 68 16.92 -14.95 -4.65
CA PRO A 68 18.01 -14.66 -5.56
C PRO A 68 19.21 -14.00 -4.83
N PRO A 69 20.43 -14.06 -5.39
CA PRO A 69 21.65 -13.49 -4.79
C PRO A 69 21.71 -11.95 -4.94
N VAL A 70 20.80 -11.25 -4.26
CA VAL A 70 20.67 -9.78 -4.29
C VAL A 70 21.21 -9.21 -2.98
N ASN A 71 22.43 -8.64 -3.02
CA ASN A 71 23.16 -8.21 -1.81
C ASN A 71 22.90 -6.75 -1.41
N SER A 72 22.66 -5.87 -2.38
CA SER A 72 22.47 -4.43 -2.17
C SER A 72 21.50 -3.88 -3.22
N PRO A 73 20.20 -4.21 -3.11
CA PRO A 73 19.18 -3.62 -3.96
C PRO A 73 19.05 -2.13 -3.62
N ARG A 74 18.75 -1.32 -4.63
CA ARG A 74 18.36 0.08 -4.53
C ARG A 74 16.85 0.25 -4.70
N ARG A 75 16.20 -0.62 -5.48
CA ARG A 75 14.77 -0.58 -5.81
C ARG A 75 14.14 -1.96 -5.85
N ILE A 76 13.07 -2.14 -5.08
CA ILE A 76 12.25 -3.36 -5.05
C ILE A 76 10.79 -3.00 -5.30
N LEU A 77 10.12 -3.77 -6.16
CA LEU A 77 8.66 -3.75 -6.31
C LEU A 77 8.08 -5.01 -5.66
N ASP A 78 7.05 -4.85 -4.83
CA ASP A 78 6.26 -5.94 -4.25
C ASP A 78 4.84 -5.92 -4.80
N CYS A 79 4.50 -6.89 -5.65
CA CYS A 79 3.23 -6.96 -6.37
C CYS A 79 2.21 -7.82 -5.62
N GLY A 80 1.12 -7.19 -5.19
CA GLY A 80 0.06 -7.76 -4.37
C GLY A 80 0.49 -7.81 -2.91
N CYS A 81 0.92 -6.67 -2.37
CA CYS A 81 1.58 -6.62 -1.06
C CYS A 81 0.66 -6.94 0.13
N GLY A 82 -0.66 -6.92 -0.04
CA GLY A 82 -1.62 -7.20 1.04
C GLY A 82 -1.40 -6.32 2.27
N SER A 83 -1.24 -6.95 3.44
CA SER A 83 -0.87 -6.33 4.73
C SER A 83 0.51 -5.65 4.74
N GLY A 84 1.31 -5.84 3.70
CA GLY A 84 2.61 -5.18 3.52
C GLY A 84 3.75 -5.76 4.35
N ASP A 85 3.53 -6.82 5.12
CA ASP A 85 4.53 -7.39 6.06
C ASP A 85 5.88 -7.71 5.39
N TRP A 86 5.84 -8.34 4.20
CA TRP A 86 7.05 -8.66 3.46
C TRP A 86 7.81 -7.40 3.04
N ALA A 87 7.11 -6.41 2.50
CA ALA A 87 7.70 -5.13 2.10
C ALA A 87 8.28 -4.37 3.31
N VAL A 88 7.61 -4.40 4.47
CA VAL A 88 8.09 -3.84 5.75
C VAL A 88 9.36 -4.55 6.23
N ASP A 89 9.39 -5.88 6.24
CA ASP A 89 10.56 -6.66 6.66
C ASP A 89 11.75 -6.45 5.70
N VAL A 90 11.51 -6.34 4.41
CA VAL A 90 12.54 -6.06 3.40
C VAL A 90 13.07 -4.63 3.51
N ALA A 91 12.20 -3.63 3.67
CA ALA A 91 12.61 -2.23 3.86
C ALA A 91 13.43 -2.04 5.15
N ARG A 92 13.07 -2.75 6.23
CA ARG A 92 13.88 -2.82 7.48
C ARG A 92 15.24 -3.51 7.26
N ARG A 93 15.30 -4.53 6.41
CA ARG A 93 16.53 -5.29 6.12
C ARG A 93 17.51 -4.51 5.23
N PHE A 94 16.99 -3.66 4.33
CA PHE A 94 17.78 -2.87 3.38
C PHE A 94 17.40 -1.39 3.48
N PRO A 95 17.92 -0.64 4.48
CA PRO A 95 17.52 0.76 4.72
C PRO A 95 17.87 1.72 3.57
N ASP A 96 18.87 1.39 2.75
CA ASP A 96 19.27 2.15 1.57
C ASP A 96 18.51 1.74 0.28
N CYS A 97 17.51 0.86 0.40
CA CYS A 97 16.68 0.40 -0.72
C CYS A 97 15.30 1.08 -0.67
N GLU A 98 14.90 1.71 -1.76
CA GLU A 98 13.51 2.11 -2.01
C GLU A 98 12.67 0.85 -2.24
N VAL A 99 11.63 0.65 -1.45
CA VAL A 99 10.67 -0.45 -1.62
C VAL A 99 9.30 0.14 -1.95
N LEU A 100 8.67 -0.39 -2.99
CA LEU A 100 7.32 -0.01 -3.40
C LEU A 100 6.41 -1.23 -3.32
N GLY A 101 5.43 -1.21 -2.42
CA GLY A 101 4.34 -2.18 -2.37
C GLY A 101 3.17 -1.70 -3.21
N ILE A 102 2.56 -2.60 -4.01
CA ILE A 102 1.31 -2.32 -4.72
C ILE A 102 0.24 -3.37 -4.45
N ASP A 103 -1.00 -2.91 -4.27
CA ASP A 103 -2.18 -3.75 -4.14
C ASP A 103 -3.41 -3.03 -4.71
N ILE A 104 -4.48 -3.76 -5.02
CA ILE A 104 -5.74 -3.18 -5.50
C ILE A 104 -6.58 -2.61 -4.36
N SER A 105 -6.46 -3.14 -3.14
CA SER A 105 -7.25 -2.70 -1.99
C SER A 105 -6.49 -1.73 -1.09
N PRO A 106 -6.96 -0.48 -0.90
CA PRO A 106 -6.37 0.44 0.07
C PRO A 106 -6.55 -0.02 1.52
N HIS A 107 -7.60 -0.81 1.81
CA HIS A 107 -8.06 -1.14 3.17
C HIS A 107 -7.16 -2.11 3.93
N ILE A 108 -6.27 -2.81 3.23
CA ILE A 108 -5.32 -3.77 3.80
C ILE A 108 -3.90 -3.21 3.87
N MET A 109 -3.63 -2.05 3.26
CA MET A 109 -2.32 -1.42 3.28
C MET A 109 -2.05 -0.79 4.66
N PRO A 110 -0.86 -0.97 5.25
CA PRO A 110 -0.55 -0.42 6.56
C PRO A 110 -0.37 1.11 6.48
N GLU A 111 -0.98 1.85 7.42
CA GLU A 111 -0.91 3.32 7.46
C GLU A 111 0.52 3.86 7.73
N ASP A 112 1.38 3.06 8.37
CA ASP A 112 2.71 3.43 8.82
C ASP A 112 3.75 2.36 8.44
N GLY A 113 4.90 2.79 7.91
CA GLY A 113 5.99 1.92 7.50
C GLY A 113 7.37 2.59 7.64
N PRO A 114 8.47 1.87 7.32
CA PRO A 114 9.81 2.44 7.22
C PRO A 114 9.88 3.62 6.23
N ASN A 115 10.77 4.58 6.46
CA ASN A 115 10.88 5.79 5.62
C ASN A 115 11.25 5.52 4.14
N ASN A 116 11.79 4.33 3.86
CA ASN A 116 12.19 3.84 2.54
C ASN A 116 11.14 2.91 1.90
N LEU A 117 9.94 2.81 2.47
CA LEU A 117 8.80 2.04 1.95
C LEU A 117 7.66 2.98 1.55
N GLU A 118 7.16 2.82 0.33
CA GLU A 118 5.95 3.45 -0.18
C GLU A 118 4.91 2.39 -0.57
N PHE A 119 3.63 2.71 -0.41
CA PHE A 119 2.52 1.91 -0.90
C PHE A 119 1.72 2.69 -1.93
N GLN A 120 1.37 2.05 -3.05
CA GLN A 120 0.54 2.63 -4.12
C GLN A 120 -0.58 1.65 -4.51
N ILE A 121 -1.73 2.21 -4.88
CA ILE A 121 -2.90 1.42 -5.24
C ILE A 121 -2.90 1.23 -6.77
N ASP A 122 -2.80 -0.02 -7.23
CA ASP A 122 -2.73 -0.36 -8.66
C ASP A 122 -3.35 -1.75 -8.93
N ASP A 123 -3.95 -1.94 -10.11
CA ASP A 123 -4.49 -3.23 -10.54
C ASP A 123 -3.43 -4.00 -11.33
N LEU A 124 -2.97 -5.13 -10.78
CA LEU A 124 -2.02 -6.03 -11.45
C LEU A 124 -2.57 -6.62 -12.76
N ASN A 125 -3.89 -6.58 -12.99
CA ASN A 125 -4.52 -6.94 -14.26
C ASN A 125 -4.42 -5.82 -15.32
N GLY A 126 -4.18 -4.58 -14.89
CA GLY A 126 -3.70 -3.49 -15.74
C GLY A 126 -2.23 -3.67 -16.13
N ARG A 127 -1.80 -2.95 -17.18
CA ARG A 127 -0.38 -2.92 -17.60
C ARG A 127 0.41 -2.03 -16.64
N PHE A 128 1.53 -2.51 -16.12
CA PHE A 128 2.36 -1.75 -15.17
C PHE A 128 2.70 -0.34 -15.70
N THR A 129 2.49 0.67 -14.87
CA THR A 129 2.70 2.08 -15.20
C THR A 129 4.17 2.52 -15.05
N PHE A 130 4.99 1.72 -14.37
CA PHE A 130 6.39 2.03 -14.09
C PHE A 130 7.29 2.11 -15.34
N PRO A 131 8.41 2.88 -15.26
CA PRO A 131 9.44 2.90 -16.30
C PRO A 131 10.03 1.51 -16.57
N SER A 132 10.58 1.33 -17.77
CA SER A 132 11.41 0.15 -18.04
C SER A 132 12.75 0.23 -17.29
N ASP A 133 13.39 -0.92 -17.08
CA ASP A 133 14.75 -1.03 -16.54
C ASP A 133 14.96 -0.39 -15.14
N TYR A 134 13.91 -0.35 -14.30
CA TYR A 134 13.83 0.49 -13.11
C TYR A 134 14.14 -0.23 -11.78
N PHE A 135 13.64 -1.46 -11.60
CA PHE A 135 13.77 -2.24 -10.36
C PHE A 135 14.93 -3.25 -10.40
N ASP A 136 15.53 -3.52 -9.24
CA ASP A 136 16.55 -4.56 -9.09
C ASP A 136 15.94 -5.94 -8.82
N LEU A 137 14.80 -5.96 -8.12
CA LEU A 137 14.00 -7.14 -7.80
C LEU A 137 12.51 -6.78 -7.95
N VAL A 138 11.75 -7.68 -8.57
CA VAL A 138 10.29 -7.69 -8.51
C VAL A 138 9.86 -8.94 -7.77
N HIS A 139 9.14 -8.75 -6.67
CA HIS A 139 8.54 -9.78 -5.85
C HIS A 139 7.04 -9.89 -6.16
N SER A 140 6.49 -11.09 -6.09
CA SER A 140 5.05 -11.30 -6.11
C SER A 140 4.69 -12.59 -5.36
N GLN A 141 3.74 -12.50 -4.44
CA GLN A 141 3.42 -13.58 -3.52
C GLN A 141 1.90 -13.75 -3.37
N MET A 142 1.41 -14.97 -3.59
CA MET A 142 0.01 -15.36 -3.41
C MET A 142 -1.01 -14.53 -4.22
N VAL A 143 -0.60 -13.96 -5.34
CA VAL A 143 -1.47 -13.14 -6.20
C VAL A 143 -2.36 -13.96 -7.12
N ALA A 144 -2.27 -15.29 -7.13
CA ALA A 144 -3.03 -16.12 -8.07
C ALA A 144 -4.57 -16.01 -7.95
N GLY A 145 -5.09 -15.61 -6.78
CA GLY A 145 -6.49 -15.24 -6.62
C GLY A 145 -6.84 -13.88 -7.27
N GLY A 146 -5.86 -12.99 -7.37
CA GLY A 146 -5.94 -11.64 -7.95
C GLY A 146 -5.80 -11.59 -9.47
N ILE A 147 -4.92 -12.41 -10.06
CA ILE A 147 -4.57 -12.37 -11.49
C ILE A 147 -5.56 -13.17 -12.35
N HIS A 148 -6.16 -12.53 -13.35
CA HIS A 148 -7.00 -13.21 -14.36
C HIS A 148 -6.21 -14.28 -15.13
N SER A 149 -6.87 -15.40 -15.48
CA SER A 149 -6.24 -16.52 -16.20
C SER A 149 -5.56 -16.10 -17.52
N THR A 150 -6.11 -15.09 -18.19
CA THR A 150 -5.58 -14.51 -19.45
C THR A 150 -4.42 -13.52 -19.25
N ARG A 151 -4.18 -13.05 -18.02
CA ARG A 151 -3.22 -11.98 -17.70
C ARG A 151 -1.79 -12.48 -17.41
N TRP A 152 -1.62 -13.72 -16.92
CA TRP A 152 -0.34 -14.24 -16.43
C TRP A 152 0.87 -14.00 -17.33
N ARG A 153 0.76 -14.24 -18.65
CA ARG A 153 1.87 -14.02 -19.57
C ARG A 153 2.25 -12.55 -19.69
N SER A 154 1.28 -11.66 -19.88
CA SER A 154 1.57 -10.23 -20.00
C SER A 154 1.98 -9.61 -18.65
N TYR A 155 1.58 -10.20 -17.53
CA TYR A 155 2.03 -9.83 -16.18
C TYR A 155 3.53 -10.12 -16.01
N ILE A 156 3.96 -11.32 -16.39
CA ILE A 156 5.37 -11.72 -16.43
C ILE A 156 6.16 -10.84 -17.42
N GLN A 157 5.60 -10.49 -18.58
CA GLN A 157 6.23 -9.53 -19.52
C GLN A 157 6.39 -8.13 -18.94
N ASP A 158 5.42 -7.64 -18.15
CA ASP A 158 5.54 -6.36 -17.44
C ASP A 158 6.66 -6.42 -16.39
N MET A 159 6.78 -7.51 -15.62
CA MET A 159 7.91 -7.73 -14.71
C MET A 159 9.25 -7.70 -15.43
N ILE A 160 9.37 -8.39 -16.57
CA ILE A 160 10.59 -8.38 -17.41
C ILE A 160 10.94 -6.95 -17.83
N ARG A 161 9.95 -6.17 -18.25
CA ARG A 161 10.16 -4.81 -18.73
C ARG A 161 10.61 -3.85 -17.64
N VAL A 162 10.02 -3.91 -16.44
CA VAL A 162 10.33 -2.97 -15.35
C VAL A 162 11.59 -3.35 -14.57
N LEU A 163 12.08 -4.58 -14.71
CA LEU A 163 13.38 -5.01 -14.19
C LEU A 163 14.53 -4.46 -15.02
N ARG A 164 15.59 -3.98 -14.35
CA ARG A 164 16.86 -3.61 -15.00
C ARG A 164 17.54 -4.82 -15.65
N PRO A 165 18.54 -4.62 -16.54
CA PRO A 165 19.40 -5.69 -17.03
C PRO A 165 20.06 -6.44 -15.86
N GLY A 166 19.91 -7.77 -15.81
CA GLY A 166 20.42 -8.59 -14.71
C GLY A 166 19.66 -8.46 -13.38
N GLY A 167 18.52 -7.76 -13.35
CA GLY A 167 17.57 -7.79 -12.24
C GLY A 167 16.88 -9.15 -12.09
N TRP A 168 16.23 -9.35 -10.95
CA TRP A 168 15.62 -10.63 -10.58
C TRP A 168 14.09 -10.56 -10.43
N CYS A 169 13.40 -11.63 -10.79
CA CYS A 169 12.02 -11.85 -10.38
C CYS A 169 11.98 -12.98 -9.35
N GLN A 170 11.18 -12.80 -8.28
CA GLN A 170 10.85 -13.82 -7.29
C GLN A 170 9.33 -13.96 -7.21
N MET A 171 8.81 -15.14 -7.55
CA MET A 171 7.39 -15.45 -7.40
C MET A 171 7.17 -16.63 -6.44
N VAL A 172 6.14 -16.51 -5.59
CA VAL A 172 5.74 -17.52 -4.60
C VAL A 172 4.23 -17.73 -4.67
N GLU A 173 3.79 -18.91 -5.11
CA GLU A 173 2.35 -19.22 -5.23
C GLU A 173 1.98 -20.53 -4.54
N VAL A 174 0.69 -20.68 -4.21
CA VAL A 174 0.10 -21.84 -3.54
C VAL A 174 -1.02 -22.41 -4.41
N TYR A 175 -1.02 -23.72 -4.64
CA TYR A 175 -2.17 -24.42 -5.24
C TYR A 175 -3.06 -24.98 -4.13
N PHE A 176 -4.34 -24.60 -4.13
CA PHE A 176 -5.32 -24.97 -3.09
C PHE A 176 -5.90 -26.38 -3.27
N ASN A 177 -5.06 -27.34 -3.66
CA ASN A 177 -5.42 -28.76 -3.78
C ASN A 177 -4.85 -29.56 -2.60
N ALA A 178 -5.69 -29.83 -1.60
CA ALA A 178 -5.34 -30.66 -0.45
C ALA A 178 -4.96 -32.09 -0.91
N GLN A 179 -3.89 -32.64 -0.34
CA GLN A 179 -3.29 -33.92 -0.71
C GLN A 179 -2.78 -34.64 0.53
N SER A 180 -2.62 -35.97 0.44
CA SER A 180 -2.02 -36.80 1.49
C SER A 180 -0.99 -37.77 0.90
N ASP A 181 0.25 -37.76 1.41
CA ASP A 181 1.34 -38.62 0.91
C ASP A 181 1.08 -40.12 1.10
N ASN A 182 0.30 -40.49 2.11
CA ASN A 182 -0.09 -41.88 2.39
C ASN A 182 -1.40 -42.29 1.69
N GLY A 183 -2.02 -41.38 0.92
CA GLY A 183 -3.29 -41.61 0.23
C GLY A 183 -4.57 -41.60 1.10
N THR A 184 -4.50 -41.33 2.41
CA THR A 184 -5.69 -41.37 3.31
C THR A 184 -6.60 -40.13 3.22
N LEU A 185 -6.36 -39.24 2.26
CA LEU A 185 -7.31 -38.19 1.89
C LEU A 185 -8.17 -38.74 0.74
N GLU A 186 -9.29 -39.35 1.11
CA GLU A 186 -10.25 -39.92 0.16
C GLU A 186 -11.09 -38.84 -0.55
N ARG A 187 -11.72 -39.17 -1.67
CA ARG A 187 -12.37 -38.19 -2.58
C ARG A 187 -13.60 -37.50 -2.01
N ASP A 188 -14.25 -38.15 -1.06
CA ASP A 188 -15.42 -37.73 -0.27
C ASP A 188 -15.02 -37.06 1.05
N HIS A 189 -13.72 -37.01 1.38
CA HIS A 189 -13.25 -36.22 2.51
C HIS A 189 -13.49 -34.73 2.25
N ALA A 190 -14.08 -34.03 3.21
CA ALA A 190 -14.54 -32.65 3.03
C ALA A 190 -13.48 -31.65 2.53
N LEU A 191 -12.19 -31.83 2.88
CA LEU A 191 -11.11 -31.02 2.29
C LEU A 191 -10.91 -31.25 0.78
N SER A 192 -11.07 -32.49 0.30
CA SER A 192 -11.05 -32.80 -1.14
C SER A 192 -12.29 -32.28 -1.85
N GLU A 193 -13.44 -32.26 -1.17
CA GLU A 193 -14.64 -31.62 -1.70
C GLU A 193 -14.48 -30.11 -1.81
N TRP A 194 -14.04 -29.45 -0.73
CA TRP A 194 -13.74 -28.01 -0.72
C TRP A 194 -12.73 -27.65 -1.81
N SER A 195 -11.61 -28.38 -1.92
CA SER A 195 -10.63 -28.16 -2.98
C SER A 195 -11.26 -28.34 -4.36
N ARG A 196 -12.05 -29.40 -4.58
CA ARG A 196 -12.72 -29.65 -5.87
C ARG A 196 -13.67 -28.52 -6.26
N GLU A 197 -14.58 -28.13 -5.37
CA GLU A 197 -15.56 -27.08 -5.68
C GLU A 197 -14.91 -25.70 -5.81
N TYR A 198 -13.89 -25.38 -4.99
CA TYR A 198 -13.15 -24.12 -5.11
C TYR A 198 -12.40 -24.04 -6.45
N LEU A 199 -11.66 -25.09 -6.82
CA LEU A 199 -10.94 -25.15 -8.09
C LEU A 199 -11.90 -25.12 -9.30
N ASP A 200 -13.02 -25.85 -9.24
CA ASP A 200 -14.03 -25.85 -10.31
C ASP A 200 -14.83 -24.53 -10.39
N THR A 201 -14.87 -23.75 -9.33
CA THR A 201 -15.45 -22.40 -9.36
C THR A 201 -14.45 -21.40 -9.95
N MET A 202 -13.21 -21.40 -9.45
CA MET A 202 -12.21 -20.37 -9.77
C MET A 202 -11.61 -20.50 -11.17
N HIS A 203 -11.53 -21.69 -11.77
CA HIS A 203 -10.93 -21.89 -13.10
C HIS A 203 -11.61 -21.10 -14.23
N ARG A 204 -12.85 -20.62 -14.00
CA ARG A 204 -13.63 -19.81 -14.96
C ARG A 204 -13.04 -18.42 -15.18
N GLN A 205 -12.26 -17.90 -14.24
CA GLN A 205 -11.72 -16.53 -14.26
C GLN A 205 -10.24 -16.44 -13.86
N LYS A 206 -9.76 -17.35 -13.01
CA LYS A 206 -8.39 -17.44 -12.52
C LYS A 206 -7.73 -18.73 -13.04
N ASP A 207 -6.40 -18.81 -12.97
CA ASP A 207 -5.71 -20.09 -13.13
C ASP A 207 -5.33 -20.60 -11.74
N PRO A 208 -6.13 -21.49 -11.12
CA PRO A 208 -5.82 -21.99 -9.79
C PRO A 208 -4.64 -22.97 -9.78
N ARG A 209 -4.09 -23.34 -10.95
CA ARG A 209 -2.85 -24.11 -11.10
C ARG A 209 -1.65 -23.24 -11.46
N ALA A 210 -1.79 -21.91 -11.45
CA ALA A 210 -0.72 -20.97 -11.80
C ALA A 210 0.64 -21.29 -11.15
N ALA A 211 0.64 -21.69 -9.87
CA ALA A 211 1.82 -22.16 -9.16
C ALA A 211 2.63 -23.19 -9.95
N MET A 212 1.97 -24.19 -10.55
CA MET A 212 2.59 -25.26 -11.36
C MET A 212 3.13 -24.79 -12.71
N HIS A 213 2.75 -23.60 -13.15
CA HIS A 213 3.07 -23.07 -14.47
C HIS A 213 4.11 -21.93 -14.46
N LEU A 214 4.32 -21.26 -13.32
CA LEU A 214 5.24 -20.11 -13.16
C LEU A 214 6.59 -20.30 -13.86
N ALA A 215 7.32 -21.38 -13.53
CA ALA A 215 8.65 -21.64 -14.09
C ALA A 215 8.64 -21.92 -15.60
N SER A 216 7.52 -22.38 -16.17
CA SER A 216 7.36 -22.53 -17.61
C SER A 216 7.04 -21.20 -18.28
N TRP A 217 6.19 -20.37 -17.66
CA TRP A 217 5.85 -19.05 -18.18
C TRP A 217 7.04 -18.10 -18.11
N MET A 218 7.77 -18.05 -16.99
CA MET A 218 9.00 -17.26 -16.88
C MET A 218 9.98 -17.57 -18.01
N ARG A 219 10.25 -18.86 -18.26
CA ARG A 219 11.10 -19.30 -19.38
C ARG A 219 10.53 -18.93 -20.75
N SER A 220 9.21 -19.00 -20.96
CA SER A 220 8.62 -18.66 -22.27
C SER A 220 8.58 -17.16 -22.56
N GLU A 221 8.44 -16.31 -21.54
CA GLU A 221 8.41 -14.86 -21.73
C GLU A 221 9.82 -14.23 -21.80
N GLY A 222 10.88 -14.96 -21.44
CA GLY A 222 12.27 -14.56 -21.67
C GLY A 222 13.17 -14.44 -20.44
N PHE A 223 12.71 -14.88 -19.26
CA PHE A 223 13.59 -14.99 -18.11
C PHE A 223 14.61 -16.14 -18.28
N THR A 224 15.84 -15.89 -17.83
CA THR A 224 16.97 -16.82 -17.78
C THR A 224 17.30 -17.22 -16.35
N GLU A 225 18.18 -18.21 -16.14
CA GLU A 225 18.55 -18.69 -14.79
C GLU A 225 17.32 -19.07 -13.92
N VAL A 226 16.25 -19.57 -14.54
CA VAL A 226 14.98 -19.90 -13.85
C VAL A 226 15.15 -21.14 -12.96
N GLU A 227 15.43 -20.91 -11.68
CA GLU A 227 15.33 -21.91 -10.62
C GLU A 227 13.88 -22.00 -10.14
N SER A 228 13.42 -23.21 -9.78
CA SER A 228 12.05 -23.43 -9.31
C SER A 228 12.00 -24.57 -8.30
N ARG A 229 11.65 -24.28 -7.03
CA ARG A 229 11.63 -25.27 -5.93
C ARG A 229 10.22 -25.58 -5.47
N LEU A 230 9.89 -26.87 -5.36
CA LEU A 230 8.61 -27.35 -4.87
C LEU A 230 8.65 -27.62 -3.36
N LEU A 231 7.94 -26.83 -2.56
CA LEU A 231 8.00 -26.88 -1.08
C LEU A 231 6.68 -27.32 -0.43
N THR A 232 6.77 -28.12 0.63
CA THR A 232 5.62 -28.51 1.47
C THR A 232 5.19 -27.34 2.36
N LEU A 233 3.88 -27.17 2.51
CA LEU A 233 3.31 -26.51 3.69
C LEU A 233 2.35 -27.49 4.38
N PRO A 234 2.67 -27.96 5.58
CA PRO A 234 1.75 -28.73 6.39
C PRO A 234 0.56 -27.86 6.81
N MET A 235 -0.66 -28.36 6.61
CA MET A 235 -1.89 -27.66 7.03
C MET A 235 -2.10 -27.70 8.55
N CYS A 236 -1.47 -28.66 9.24
CA CYS A 236 -1.55 -28.87 10.67
C CYS A 236 -0.36 -29.68 11.19
N ALA A 237 -0.26 -29.86 12.51
CA ALA A 237 0.86 -30.50 13.23
C ALA A 237 1.02 -32.03 13.04
N TRP A 238 0.47 -32.61 11.96
CA TRP A 238 0.49 -34.04 11.67
C TRP A 238 1.81 -34.64 11.15
N PRO A 239 2.74 -33.90 10.50
CA PRO A 239 4.05 -34.45 10.17
C PRO A 239 4.81 -34.93 11.41
N SER A 240 5.59 -36.00 11.27
CA SER A 240 6.44 -36.55 12.32
C SER A 240 7.83 -35.90 12.42
N GLU A 241 8.25 -35.21 11.37
CA GLU A 241 9.52 -34.46 11.33
C GLU A 241 9.32 -33.11 12.06
N ALA A 242 10.25 -32.73 12.93
CA ALA A 242 10.05 -31.65 13.90
C ALA A 242 9.90 -30.26 13.28
N ARG A 243 10.60 -29.97 12.17
CA ARG A 243 10.46 -28.71 11.42
C ARG A 243 9.08 -28.63 10.78
N GLU A 244 8.68 -29.69 10.06
CA GLU A 244 7.38 -29.74 9.39
C GLU A 244 6.22 -29.73 10.40
N GLN A 245 6.36 -30.43 11.54
CA GLN A 245 5.40 -30.35 12.64
C GLN A 245 5.29 -28.92 13.20
N GLY A 246 6.41 -28.23 13.40
CA GLY A 246 6.44 -26.84 13.88
C GLY A 246 5.78 -25.86 12.92
N ILE A 247 6.01 -26.01 11.62
CA ILE A 247 5.34 -25.24 10.57
C ILE A 247 3.83 -25.51 10.57
N GLY A 248 3.43 -26.79 10.60
CA GLY A 248 2.02 -27.18 10.63
C GLY A 248 1.28 -26.71 11.88
N THR A 249 1.96 -26.71 13.03
CA THR A 249 1.42 -26.13 14.28
C THR A 249 1.13 -24.64 14.10
N ALA A 250 2.08 -23.87 13.57
CA ALA A 250 1.91 -22.43 13.32
C ALA A 250 0.82 -22.14 12.26
N ASN A 251 0.65 -23.03 11.28
CA ASN A 251 -0.26 -22.83 10.16
C ASN A 251 -1.71 -23.33 10.42
N SER A 252 -1.96 -24.09 11.49
CA SER A 252 -3.28 -24.69 11.76
C SER A 252 -4.40 -23.65 11.83
N GLU A 253 -4.15 -22.53 12.52
CA GLU A 253 -5.11 -21.43 12.66
C GLU A 253 -5.33 -20.69 11.33
N ASN A 254 -4.24 -20.34 10.64
CA ASN A 254 -4.30 -19.70 9.32
C ASN A 254 -5.12 -20.54 8.33
N VAL A 255 -4.95 -21.87 8.30
CA VAL A 255 -5.71 -22.75 7.40
C VAL A 255 -7.21 -22.71 7.69
N ALA A 256 -7.62 -22.78 8.96
CA ALA A 256 -9.03 -22.72 9.34
C ALA A 256 -9.68 -21.42 8.83
N GLN A 257 -8.99 -20.29 8.98
CA GLN A 257 -9.48 -18.99 8.51
C GLN A 257 -9.38 -18.83 6.97
N LEU A 258 -8.34 -19.37 6.34
CA LEU A 258 -8.06 -19.25 4.90
C LEU A 258 -9.06 -20.01 4.04
N LEU A 259 -9.47 -21.22 4.44
CA LEU A 259 -10.47 -22.01 3.72
C LEU A 259 -11.84 -21.29 3.73
N TYR A 260 -12.20 -20.66 4.85
CA TYR A 260 -13.40 -19.85 4.95
C TYR A 260 -13.28 -18.55 4.13
N SER A 261 -12.20 -17.80 4.30
CA SER A 261 -11.93 -16.52 3.61
C SER A 261 -11.97 -16.66 2.09
N LEU A 262 -11.28 -17.67 1.53
CA LEU A 262 -11.28 -17.95 0.10
C LEU A 262 -12.56 -18.64 -0.39
N GLY A 263 -13.23 -19.43 0.46
CA GLY A 263 -14.41 -20.20 0.09
C GLY A 263 -15.69 -19.36 0.01
N LEU A 264 -15.87 -18.41 0.94
CA LEU A 264 -17.19 -17.80 1.22
C LEU A 264 -17.83 -17.13 0.01
N TYR A 265 -17.13 -16.21 -0.65
CA TYR A 265 -17.71 -15.52 -1.82
C TYR A 265 -17.78 -16.44 -3.06
N PRO A 266 -16.72 -17.17 -3.47
CA PRO A 266 -16.80 -18.02 -4.66
C PRO A 266 -17.83 -19.14 -4.53
N LEU A 267 -17.85 -19.89 -3.42
CA LEU A 267 -18.70 -21.07 -3.29
C LEU A 267 -20.18 -20.71 -3.08
N ILE A 268 -20.48 -19.64 -2.36
CA ILE A 268 -21.87 -19.21 -2.17
C ILE A 268 -22.34 -18.36 -3.36
N GLN A 269 -21.64 -17.28 -3.69
CA GLN A 269 -22.13 -16.29 -4.67
C GLN A 269 -21.85 -16.67 -6.15
N LEU A 270 -20.68 -17.23 -6.46
CA LEU A 270 -20.30 -17.55 -7.87
C LEU A 270 -20.72 -18.97 -8.29
N ARG A 271 -20.80 -19.91 -7.34
CA ARG A 271 -21.18 -21.31 -7.57
C ARG A 271 -22.64 -21.59 -7.21
N GLY A 272 -23.23 -20.84 -6.28
CA GLY A 272 -24.62 -21.04 -5.84
C GLY A 272 -24.80 -22.21 -4.85
N LEU A 273 -23.77 -22.56 -4.08
CA LEU A 273 -23.95 -23.50 -2.96
C LEU A 273 -24.75 -22.82 -1.84
N GLU A 274 -25.70 -23.55 -1.25
CA GLU A 274 -26.45 -23.04 -0.10
C GLU A 274 -25.54 -22.92 1.13
N LEU A 275 -25.71 -21.84 1.90
CA LEU A 275 -24.99 -21.65 3.16
C LEU A 275 -25.59 -22.53 4.25
N GLU A 276 -25.26 -23.81 4.19
CA GLU A 276 -25.72 -24.80 5.16
C GLU A 276 -25.22 -24.47 6.57
N PRO A 277 -26.06 -24.53 7.62
CA PRO A 277 -25.63 -24.30 9.02
C PRO A 277 -24.54 -25.27 9.48
N HIS A 278 -24.38 -26.38 8.78
CA HIS A 278 -23.32 -27.36 9.00
C HIS A 278 -22.02 -27.06 8.24
N ILE A 279 -21.94 -26.03 7.39
CA ILE A 279 -20.65 -25.50 6.90
C ILE A 279 -20.02 -24.65 8.01
N THR A 280 -20.69 -23.59 8.47
CA THR A 280 -20.21 -22.76 9.59
C THR A 280 -19.98 -23.55 10.88
N SER A 281 -20.80 -24.56 11.19
CA SER A 281 -20.55 -25.42 12.37
C SER A 281 -19.59 -26.58 12.13
N ARG A 282 -19.43 -27.16 10.92
CA ARG A 282 -18.33 -28.10 10.65
C ARG A 282 -16.98 -27.39 10.55
N GLU A 283 -16.92 -26.14 10.10
CA GLU A 283 -15.69 -25.36 9.98
C GLU A 283 -15.21 -24.83 11.34
N ALA A 284 -16.12 -24.31 12.17
CA ALA A 284 -15.84 -24.12 13.60
C ALA A 284 -15.47 -25.44 14.31
N SER A 285 -16.01 -26.58 13.84
CA SER A 285 -15.57 -27.91 14.25
C SER A 285 -14.29 -28.41 13.56
N TYR A 286 -13.77 -27.84 12.48
CA TYR A 286 -12.46 -28.24 11.93
C TYR A 286 -11.36 -27.71 12.85
N GLY A 287 -11.41 -26.43 13.20
CA GLY A 287 -10.52 -25.86 14.23
C GLY A 287 -10.64 -26.58 15.57
N LYS A 288 -11.87 -26.81 16.06
CA LYS A 288 -12.09 -27.50 17.34
C LYS A 288 -11.76 -28.99 17.32
N ASN A 289 -12.11 -29.76 16.29
CA ASN A 289 -11.76 -31.19 16.21
C ASN A 289 -10.26 -31.39 16.04
N LEU A 290 -9.55 -30.50 15.33
CA LEU A 290 -8.08 -30.53 15.27
C LEU A 290 -7.47 -30.33 16.67
N GLN A 291 -7.97 -29.38 17.47
CA GLN A 291 -7.52 -29.19 18.87
C GLN A 291 -8.00 -30.32 19.82
N GLN A 292 -9.18 -30.87 19.60
CA GLN A 292 -9.75 -31.90 20.47
C GLN A 292 -9.06 -33.27 20.25
N GLN A 293 -8.78 -33.64 18.99
CA GLN A 293 -7.96 -34.82 18.69
C GLN A 293 -6.52 -34.69 19.24
N GLN A 294 -5.93 -33.49 19.23
CA GLN A 294 -4.64 -33.22 19.90
C GLN A 294 -4.70 -33.39 21.43
N THR A 295 -5.88 -33.21 22.04
CA THR A 295 -6.07 -33.33 23.49
C THR A 295 -6.33 -34.78 23.90
N GLU A 296 -7.13 -35.52 23.13
CA GLU A 296 -7.46 -36.93 23.39
C GLU A 296 -6.28 -37.88 23.13
N GLN A 297 -5.38 -37.55 22.20
CA GLN A 297 -4.14 -38.31 21.97
C GLN A 297 -3.12 -38.22 23.12
N ARG A 298 -3.27 -37.28 24.06
CA ARG A 298 -2.39 -37.19 25.25
C ARG A 298 -2.78 -38.13 26.40
N SER A 299 -3.94 -38.79 26.35
CA SER A 299 -4.54 -39.45 27.52
C SER A 299 -4.81 -40.96 27.39
N SER A 300 -4.53 -41.61 26.26
CA SER A 300 -4.82 -43.05 26.09
C SER A 300 -3.71 -43.85 25.39
N SER A 301 -3.46 -45.06 25.91
CA SER A 301 -2.58 -46.09 25.37
C SER A 301 -3.40 -47.14 24.58
N PRO A 302 -2.78 -47.98 23.74
CA PRO A 302 -3.23 -48.08 22.35
C PRO A 302 -4.27 -49.18 22.11
N THR A 303 -5.38 -48.81 21.47
CA THR A 303 -6.29 -49.77 20.82
C THR A 303 -6.79 -49.22 19.48
N ASN A 304 -6.16 -49.66 18.40
CA ASN A 304 -6.67 -49.74 17.02
C ASN A 304 -7.43 -48.52 16.46
N ILE A 305 -6.82 -47.34 16.52
CA ILE A 305 -7.05 -46.27 15.53
C ILE A 305 -5.68 -45.97 14.91
N HIS A 306 -5.48 -46.35 13.64
CA HIS A 306 -4.19 -46.21 13.00
C HIS A 306 -3.85 -44.72 12.76
N PRO A 307 -2.67 -44.23 13.17
CA PRO A 307 -2.29 -42.83 12.97
C PRO A 307 -1.97 -42.58 11.49
N SER A 308 -2.98 -42.15 10.75
CA SER A 308 -2.88 -41.85 9.32
C SER A 308 -2.09 -40.56 9.09
N ILE A 309 -0.81 -40.73 8.74
CA ILE A 309 0.14 -39.64 8.45
C ILE A 309 -0.30 -38.87 7.19
N MET A 310 -1.06 -37.80 7.36
CA MET A 310 -1.28 -36.83 6.29
C MET A 310 -0.08 -35.88 6.18
N LEU A 311 0.96 -36.34 5.47
CA LEU A 311 1.95 -35.44 4.88
C LEU A 311 1.34 -34.75 3.65
N ILE A 312 1.78 -33.53 3.34
CA ILE A 312 1.38 -32.80 2.13
C ILE A 312 2.59 -32.67 1.20
N LYS A 313 2.63 -33.42 0.09
CA LYS A 313 3.57 -33.20 -1.02
C LYS A 313 2.93 -32.43 -2.18
N PRO A 314 3.74 -31.62 -2.88
CA PRO A 314 3.57 -30.20 -2.61
C PRO A 314 3.08 -29.44 -3.83
N PRO A 315 2.50 -28.26 -3.60
CA PRO A 315 2.38 -27.30 -4.67
C PRO A 315 2.71 -25.87 -4.23
N ARG A 316 4.01 -25.61 -4.08
CA ARG A 316 4.55 -24.27 -3.81
C ARG A 316 5.82 -24.08 -4.61
N LEU A 317 5.79 -23.21 -5.61
CA LEU A 317 6.95 -22.95 -6.46
C LEU A 317 7.53 -21.59 -6.13
N ALA A 318 8.62 -21.59 -5.35
CA ALA A 318 9.53 -20.44 -5.31
C ALA A 318 10.29 -20.45 -6.63
N SER A 319 9.93 -19.52 -7.53
CA SER A 319 10.61 -19.37 -8.82
C SER A 319 11.46 -18.10 -8.79
N CYS A 320 12.75 -18.25 -9.07
CA CYS A 320 13.71 -17.15 -9.13
C CYS A 320 14.37 -17.11 -10.49
N ALA A 321 14.41 -15.93 -11.12
CA ALA A 321 14.96 -15.82 -12.47
C ALA A 321 15.55 -14.45 -12.78
N ARG A 322 16.54 -14.43 -13.68
CA ARG A 322 17.38 -13.29 -14.06
C ARG A 322 17.15 -12.91 -15.52
N ILE A 323 17.44 -11.67 -15.92
CA ILE A 323 17.30 -11.22 -17.31
C ILE A 323 18.69 -10.96 -17.95
N LEU A 324 18.94 -11.57 -19.10
CA LEU A 324 20.06 -11.26 -20.01
C LEU A 324 19.59 -10.30 -21.09
N HIS A 325 20.14 -9.08 -21.15
CA HIS A 325 19.65 -8.04 -22.08
C HIS A 325 20.60 -7.78 -23.26
N GLN A 326 20.32 -8.46 -24.38
CA GLN A 326 20.73 -8.24 -25.80
C GLN A 326 20.30 -9.53 -26.56
N VAL A 327 19.62 -9.59 -27.71
CA VAL A 327 19.41 -8.76 -28.93
C VAL A 327 18.00 -9.11 -29.48
N THR A 328 17.15 -8.32 -30.17
CA THR A 328 17.25 -7.07 -30.97
C THR A 328 15.96 -6.22 -30.79
N ARG A 329 15.92 -4.99 -31.36
CA ARG A 329 14.65 -4.25 -31.57
C ARG A 329 13.87 -4.79 -32.79
N ARG A 330 12.59 -5.14 -32.61
CA ARG A 330 11.61 -5.13 -33.71
C ARG A 330 10.82 -3.82 -33.63
N ASN A 331 10.93 -2.99 -34.66
CA ASN A 331 10.12 -1.78 -34.79
C ASN A 331 8.67 -2.16 -35.11
N ALA A 332 7.75 -1.80 -34.22
CA ALA A 332 6.33 -1.68 -34.52
C ALA A 332 5.90 -0.24 -34.16
N PRO A 333 5.11 0.47 -34.99
CA PRO A 333 4.72 1.84 -34.73
C PRO A 333 3.64 1.87 -33.65
N PHE A 334 4.05 1.99 -32.38
CA PHE A 334 3.12 2.22 -31.28
C PHE A 334 2.74 3.70 -31.22
N THR A 335 1.45 3.99 -31.34
CA THR A 335 0.89 5.34 -31.17
C THR A 335 0.97 5.74 -29.70
N SER A 336 2.00 6.51 -29.35
CA SER A 336 2.14 7.08 -28.01
C SER A 336 1.00 8.05 -27.71
N ARG A 337 0.11 7.68 -26.79
CA ARG A 337 -0.60 8.68 -25.99
C ARG A 337 0.34 9.08 -24.86
N THR A 338 1.04 10.19 -25.05
CA THR A 338 1.85 10.81 -24.00
C THR A 338 0.94 11.37 -22.92
N PHE A 339 0.95 10.75 -21.74
CA PHE A 339 0.77 11.50 -20.49
C PHE A 339 2.14 11.71 -19.88
N SER A 340 2.44 12.96 -19.53
CA SER A 340 3.71 13.36 -18.94
C SER A 340 3.70 13.10 -17.44
N SER A 341 4.39 12.05 -16.99
CA SER A 341 5.09 12.09 -15.70
C SER A 341 6.58 12.24 -15.97
N LEU A 342 7.06 13.49 -15.86
CA LEU A 342 8.49 13.75 -15.78
C LEU A 342 9.00 13.18 -14.46
N ASN A 343 10.22 12.62 -14.49
CA ASN A 343 10.96 12.35 -13.27
C ASN A 343 11.19 13.68 -12.52
N GLU A 344 10.73 13.78 -11.27
CA GLU A 344 11.29 14.72 -10.30
C GLU A 344 11.73 13.97 -9.03
N PRO A 345 12.92 14.28 -8.48
CA PRO A 345 13.41 13.64 -7.26
C PRO A 345 12.75 14.26 -6.02
N ASN A 346 11.89 13.49 -5.34
CA ASN A 346 11.40 13.69 -3.97
C ASN A 346 11.28 15.16 -3.50
N THR A 347 10.34 15.90 -4.09
CA THR A 347 10.21 17.37 -3.99
C THR A 347 9.35 17.90 -2.83
N SER A 348 9.15 17.11 -1.77
CA SER A 348 8.40 17.57 -0.58
C SER A 348 9.19 18.63 0.21
N PRO A 349 8.64 19.84 0.45
CA PRO A 349 9.37 20.92 1.13
C PRO A 349 9.82 20.54 2.56
N PRO A 350 10.98 21.02 3.04
CA PRO A 350 11.49 20.71 4.39
C PRO A 350 10.48 20.98 5.53
N LEU A 351 9.71 22.06 5.46
CA LEU A 351 8.66 22.38 6.42
C LEU A 351 7.52 21.34 6.39
N TYR A 352 7.20 20.80 5.21
CA TYR A 352 6.19 19.74 5.08
C TYR A 352 6.64 18.45 5.78
N GLN A 353 7.92 18.09 5.67
CA GLN A 353 8.48 16.93 6.37
C GLN A 353 8.43 17.11 7.90
N LYS A 354 8.74 18.32 8.40
CA LYS A 354 8.58 18.65 9.82
C LYS A 354 7.13 18.54 10.28
N ILE A 355 6.17 19.04 9.50
CA ILE A 355 4.72 18.91 9.77
C ILE A 355 4.28 17.43 9.82
N ARG A 356 4.77 16.57 8.92
CA ARG A 356 4.50 15.11 8.98
C ARG A 356 5.08 14.46 10.24
N GLN A 357 6.25 14.88 10.71
CA GLN A 357 6.85 14.40 11.96
C GLN A 357 6.06 14.85 13.20
N GLU A 358 5.67 16.12 13.26
CA GLU A 358 4.85 16.65 14.35
C GLU A 358 3.45 16.00 14.38
N PHE A 359 2.87 15.66 13.23
CA PHE A 359 1.61 14.94 13.13
C PHE A 359 1.71 13.54 13.77
N LYS A 360 2.77 12.79 13.45
CA LYS A 360 3.05 11.49 14.09
C LYS A 360 3.29 11.63 15.60
N SER A 361 3.89 12.74 16.05
CA SER A 361 4.03 13.02 17.49
C SER A 361 2.68 13.28 18.16
N ALA A 362 1.81 14.09 17.56
CA ALA A 362 0.48 14.42 18.07
C ALA A 362 -0.44 13.18 18.16
N MET A 363 -0.36 12.25 17.19
CA MET A 363 -1.08 10.98 17.26
C MET A 363 -0.65 10.13 18.47
N ARG A 364 0.66 10.06 18.75
CA ARG A 364 1.19 9.27 19.89
C ARG A 364 0.90 9.89 21.25
N SER A 365 0.85 11.22 21.34
CA SER A 365 0.54 11.93 22.60
C SER A 365 -0.96 12.11 22.86
N GLY A 366 -1.83 11.81 21.88
CA GLY A 366 -3.27 12.04 22.00
C GLY A 366 -3.67 13.51 21.96
N ASP A 367 -2.80 14.39 21.46
CA ASP A 367 -3.00 15.84 21.36
C ASP A 367 -3.99 16.17 20.24
N LYS A 368 -5.29 16.13 20.56
CA LYS A 368 -6.39 16.29 19.59
C LYS A 368 -6.37 17.67 18.89
N PRO A 369 -6.15 18.81 19.56
CA PRO A 369 -6.07 20.10 18.89
C PRO A 369 -4.92 20.16 17.87
N ARG A 370 -3.71 19.75 18.27
CA ARG A 370 -2.54 19.72 17.37
C ARG A 370 -2.73 18.74 16.22
N LEU A 371 -3.31 17.57 16.48
CA LEU A 371 -3.63 16.57 15.47
C LEU A 371 -4.57 17.12 14.40
N ASN A 372 -5.63 17.84 14.81
CA ASN A 372 -6.61 18.40 13.89
C ASN A 372 -6.01 19.52 13.02
N ALA A 373 -5.29 20.47 13.62
CA ALA A 373 -4.60 21.52 12.88
C ALA A 373 -3.61 20.96 11.84
N LEU A 374 -2.77 19.99 12.24
CA LEU A 374 -1.80 19.37 11.33
C LEU A 374 -2.48 18.55 10.22
N ARG A 375 -3.59 17.85 10.52
CA ARG A 375 -4.42 17.15 9.52
C ARG A 375 -5.00 18.11 8.48
N SER A 376 -5.47 19.29 8.90
CA SER A 376 -5.99 20.33 8.01
C SER A 376 -4.91 20.83 7.03
N ILE A 377 -3.68 21.09 7.51
CA ILE A 377 -2.56 21.48 6.64
C ILE A 377 -2.21 20.39 5.63
N MET A 378 -2.08 19.13 6.10
CA MET A 378 -1.74 18.00 5.23
C MET A 378 -2.81 17.76 4.15
N THR A 379 -4.10 17.86 4.51
CA THR A 379 -5.23 17.75 3.58
C THR A 379 -5.20 18.87 2.54
N ALA A 380 -4.99 20.11 2.98
CA ALA A 380 -4.95 21.27 2.10
C ALA A 380 -3.73 21.22 1.14
N ASN A 381 -2.57 20.74 1.60
CA ASN A 381 -1.39 20.54 0.74
C ASN A 381 -1.64 19.43 -0.30
N THR A 382 -2.26 18.32 0.11
CA THR A 382 -2.64 17.21 -0.78
C THR A 382 -3.64 17.64 -1.84
N ASN A 383 -4.50 18.63 -1.55
CA ASN A 383 -5.42 19.22 -2.52
C ASN A 383 -4.73 20.26 -3.42
N ALA A 384 -3.80 21.07 -2.89
CA ALA A 384 -2.99 21.99 -3.70
C ALA A 384 -2.13 21.24 -4.73
N ALA A 385 -1.61 20.06 -4.39
CA ALA A 385 -0.88 19.18 -5.31
C ALA A 385 -1.73 18.65 -6.50
N LYS A 386 -3.06 18.79 -6.46
CA LYS A 386 -3.97 18.43 -7.56
C LYS A 386 -4.37 19.62 -8.46
N ALA A 387 -3.94 20.84 -8.13
CA ALA A 387 -4.26 22.06 -8.87
C ALA A 387 -3.15 22.44 -9.86
N ASP A 388 -3.45 23.36 -10.79
CA ASP A 388 -2.50 23.89 -11.80
C ASP A 388 -1.22 24.54 -11.23
N ARG A 389 -1.15 24.73 -9.90
CA ARG A 389 -0.03 25.33 -9.17
C ARG A 389 0.23 24.54 -7.87
N PRO A 390 0.93 23.40 -7.95
CA PRO A 390 1.29 22.62 -6.77
C PRO A 390 2.23 23.40 -5.84
N ILE A 391 2.22 23.04 -4.56
CA ILE A 391 3.15 23.58 -3.55
C ILE A 391 4.47 22.84 -3.67
N THR A 392 5.54 23.57 -3.98
CA THR A 392 6.89 23.04 -4.25
C THR A 392 7.97 23.62 -3.34
N ASN A 393 7.64 24.57 -2.47
CA ASN A 393 8.59 25.17 -1.51
C ASN A 393 7.91 25.63 -0.20
N ASP A 394 8.73 25.89 0.82
CA ASP A 394 8.27 26.25 2.17
C ASP A 394 7.49 27.58 2.19
N VAL A 395 7.82 28.56 1.33
CA VAL A 395 7.11 29.85 1.24
C VAL A 395 5.67 29.64 0.77
N GLN A 396 5.46 28.80 -0.24
CA GLN A 396 4.11 28.44 -0.71
C GLN A 396 3.31 27.70 0.38
N LEU A 397 3.98 26.83 1.16
CA LEU A 397 3.35 26.13 2.27
C LEU A 397 2.98 27.07 3.43
N ILE A 398 3.82 28.06 3.78
CA ILE A 398 3.50 29.10 4.76
C ILE A 398 2.26 29.90 4.32
N ASN A 399 2.17 30.24 3.03
CA ASN A 399 0.99 30.93 2.50
C ASN A 399 -0.29 30.09 2.57
N LEU A 400 -0.18 28.76 2.41
CA LEU A 400 -1.30 27.84 2.67
C LEU A 400 -1.71 27.86 4.15
N ILE A 401 -0.76 27.75 5.07
CA ILE A 401 -1.01 27.76 6.53
C ILE A 401 -1.66 29.10 6.95
N ARG A 402 -1.24 30.23 6.37
CA ARG A 402 -1.90 31.53 6.59
C ARG A 402 -3.33 31.58 6.07
N ASN A 403 -3.64 30.94 4.95
CA ASN A 403 -5.00 30.88 4.46
C ASN A 403 -5.89 30.05 5.41
N LEU A 404 -5.37 28.95 5.97
CA LEU A 404 -6.05 28.16 7.01
C LEU A 404 -6.25 28.99 8.29
N TYR A 405 -5.21 29.69 8.77
CA TYR A 405 -5.32 30.62 9.91
C TYR A 405 -6.43 31.66 9.69
N ARG A 406 -6.52 32.26 8.50
CA ARG A 406 -7.59 33.22 8.16
C ARG A 406 -8.96 32.56 8.20
N MET A 407 -9.11 31.35 7.66
CA MET A 407 -10.37 30.61 7.68
C MET A 407 -10.81 30.26 9.11
N SER A 408 -9.90 29.79 9.96
CA SER A 408 -10.17 29.58 11.39
C SER A 408 -10.51 30.88 12.12
N SER A 409 -9.86 32.00 11.79
CA SER A 409 -10.21 33.31 12.35
C SER A 409 -11.62 33.78 11.96
N GLU A 410 -12.01 33.57 10.71
CA GLU A 410 -13.37 33.88 10.23
C GLU A 410 -14.41 32.96 10.89
N ALA A 411 -14.10 31.66 11.05
CA ALA A 411 -14.93 30.69 11.76
C ALA A 411 -15.06 31.00 13.26
N ALA A 412 -13.98 31.43 13.92
CA ALA A 412 -13.98 31.83 15.34
C ALA A 412 -14.86 33.06 15.58
N THR A 413 -14.79 34.09 14.72
CA THR A 413 -15.69 35.23 14.77
C THR A 413 -17.14 34.78 14.56
N GLN A 414 -17.41 33.98 13.53
CA GLN A 414 -18.77 33.48 13.27
C GLN A 414 -19.30 32.61 14.41
N ALA A 415 -18.47 31.83 15.09
CA ALA A 415 -18.88 31.04 16.26
C ALA A 415 -19.26 31.93 17.45
N LYS A 416 -18.53 33.03 17.70
CA LYS A 416 -18.87 34.04 18.71
C LYS A 416 -20.17 34.77 18.38
N ASP A 417 -20.35 35.19 17.13
CA ASP A 417 -21.57 35.89 16.66
C ASP A 417 -22.83 35.00 16.72
N ASN A 418 -22.67 33.68 16.85
CA ASN A 418 -23.75 32.70 17.00
C ASN A 418 -23.84 32.09 18.42
N ASP A 419 -23.27 32.75 19.44
CA ASP A 419 -23.28 32.31 20.85
C ASP A 419 -22.75 30.87 21.08
N ARG A 420 -21.74 30.43 20.31
CA ARG A 420 -21.06 29.12 20.46
C ARG A 420 -19.59 29.27 20.89
N PRO A 421 -19.32 29.67 22.15
CA PRO A 421 -17.97 29.93 22.65
C PRO A 421 -17.05 28.71 22.64
N GLU A 422 -17.61 27.49 22.75
CA GLU A 422 -16.85 26.24 22.72
C GLU A 422 -16.24 25.95 21.34
N LEU A 423 -16.93 26.33 20.25
CA LEU A 423 -16.39 26.24 18.89
C LEU A 423 -15.41 27.36 18.60
N ALA A 424 -15.67 28.56 19.11
CA ALA A 424 -14.72 29.67 18.99
C ALA A 424 -13.36 29.35 19.63
N ALA A 425 -13.37 28.75 20.82
CA ALA A 425 -12.15 28.32 21.51
C ALA A 425 -11.36 27.25 20.73
N GLN A 426 -12.05 26.31 20.06
CA GLN A 426 -11.40 25.28 19.24
C GLN A 426 -10.71 25.86 17.99
N GLU A 427 -11.31 26.86 17.35
CA GLU A 427 -10.69 27.55 16.22
C GLU A 427 -9.52 28.45 16.68
N GLU A 428 -9.63 29.11 17.84
CA GLU A 428 -8.53 29.89 18.44
C GLU A 428 -7.32 29.01 18.81
N GLU A 429 -7.54 27.81 19.33
CA GLU A 429 -6.48 26.84 19.62
C GLU A 429 -5.78 26.36 18.33
N GLN A 430 -6.54 26.11 17.25
CA GLN A 430 -5.96 25.83 15.92
C GLN A 430 -5.14 27.02 15.38
N MET A 431 -5.63 28.24 15.54
CA MET A 431 -4.92 29.47 15.14
C MET A 431 -3.58 29.62 15.86
N GLU A 432 -3.50 29.29 17.16
CA GLU A 432 -2.25 29.30 17.91
C GLU A 432 -1.24 28.28 17.34
N ILE A 433 -1.70 27.07 17.00
CA ILE A 433 -0.86 26.04 16.37
C ILE A 433 -0.33 26.50 15.00
N TYR A 434 -1.18 27.08 14.16
CA TYR A 434 -0.77 27.64 12.86
C TYR A 434 0.25 28.78 13.01
N SER A 435 0.02 29.70 13.97
CA SER A 435 0.95 30.80 14.26
C SER A 435 2.32 30.28 14.69
N ASN A 436 2.35 29.31 15.61
CA ASN A 436 3.57 28.67 16.09
C ASN A 436 4.32 27.92 14.98
N LEU A 437 3.62 27.27 14.05
CA LEU A 437 4.25 26.62 12.89
C LEU A 437 4.89 27.61 11.91
N ILE A 438 4.23 28.75 11.66
CA ILE A 438 4.79 29.84 10.82
C ILE A 438 6.03 30.43 11.49
N ALA A 439 5.96 30.77 12.78
CA ALA A 439 7.09 31.35 13.52
C ALA A 439 8.31 30.42 13.60
N ASN A 440 8.08 29.10 13.70
CA ASN A 440 9.13 28.08 13.79
C ASN A 440 9.43 27.39 12.44
N SER A 441 9.09 28.03 11.32
CA SER A 441 9.27 27.48 9.97
C SER A 441 10.71 27.53 9.45
N GLY A 442 11.52 28.50 9.94
CA GLY A 442 12.89 28.74 9.46
C GLY A 442 12.99 29.59 8.19
N VAL A 443 11.85 30.02 7.61
CA VAL A 443 11.82 30.93 6.46
C VAL A 443 11.96 32.37 6.94
N GLU A 444 12.82 33.17 6.29
CA GLU A 444 12.93 34.60 6.61
C GLU A 444 11.71 35.38 6.10
N THR A 445 10.86 35.86 7.01
CA THR A 445 9.88 36.92 6.70
C THR A 445 10.62 38.25 6.58
N LEU A 446 10.44 38.95 5.46
CA LEU A 446 10.92 40.31 5.30
C LEU A 446 10.02 41.28 6.08
N ASP A 447 10.58 41.90 7.12
CA ASP A 447 9.90 42.93 7.89
C ASP A 447 9.65 44.22 7.08
N GLU A 448 8.77 45.08 7.58
CA GLU A 448 8.37 46.32 6.89
C GLU A 448 9.56 47.25 6.61
N ALA A 449 10.59 47.29 7.47
CA ALA A 449 11.75 48.15 7.26
C ALA A 449 12.63 47.63 6.11
N LYS A 450 12.90 46.32 6.05
CA LYS A 450 13.59 45.66 4.93
C LYS A 450 12.82 45.81 3.62
N LEU A 451 11.50 45.58 3.65
CA LEU A 451 10.64 45.75 2.46
C LEU A 451 10.65 47.20 1.98
N LYS A 452 10.59 48.17 2.88
CA LYS A 452 10.62 49.60 2.55
C LYS A 452 11.94 50.02 1.89
N ALA A 453 13.07 49.48 2.36
CA ALA A 453 14.38 49.70 1.73
C ALA A 453 14.43 49.10 0.31
N LEU A 454 14.10 47.80 0.17
CA LEU A 454 14.12 47.08 -1.11
C LEU A 454 13.18 47.70 -2.15
N VAL A 455 11.96 48.06 -1.74
CA VAL A 455 10.99 48.74 -2.60
C VAL A 455 11.47 50.13 -2.99
N GLY A 456 12.07 50.89 -2.06
CA GLY A 456 12.66 52.20 -2.33
C GLY A 456 13.74 52.15 -3.41
N ASP A 457 14.71 51.23 -3.27
CA ASP A 457 15.77 51.01 -4.25
C ASP A 457 15.23 50.60 -5.63
N ALA A 458 14.25 49.68 -5.66
CA ALA A 458 13.62 49.23 -6.89
C ALA A 458 12.78 50.31 -7.58
N VAL A 459 12.07 51.15 -6.83
CA VAL A 459 11.31 52.30 -7.35
C VAL A 459 12.26 53.37 -7.87
N ALA A 460 13.34 53.69 -7.15
CA ALA A 460 14.36 54.64 -7.58
C ALA A 460 15.01 54.17 -8.89
N ALA A 461 15.46 52.92 -8.97
CA ALA A 461 16.03 52.34 -10.19
C ALA A 461 15.05 52.33 -11.37
N SER A 462 13.75 52.11 -11.12
CA SER A 462 12.70 52.16 -12.15
C SER A 462 12.42 53.59 -12.63
N LYS A 463 12.40 54.58 -11.72
CA LYS A 463 12.27 56.01 -12.04
C LYS A 463 13.50 56.49 -12.85
N SER A 464 14.73 56.12 -12.46
CA SER A 464 15.96 56.43 -13.20
C SER A 464 16.05 55.78 -14.59
N ALA A 465 15.41 54.62 -14.78
CA ALA A 465 15.32 53.95 -16.08
C ALA A 465 14.24 54.54 -17.02
N GLY A 466 13.52 55.60 -16.59
CA GLY A 466 12.47 56.24 -17.39
C GLY A 466 11.14 55.47 -17.46
N THR A 467 10.89 54.55 -16.51
CA THR A 467 9.67 53.74 -16.50
C THR A 467 8.42 54.60 -16.25
N VAL A 468 7.51 54.62 -17.23
CA VAL A 468 6.23 55.34 -17.15
C VAL A 468 5.39 54.81 -15.97
N ALA A 469 4.77 55.71 -15.19
CA ALA A 469 4.01 55.38 -13.98
C ALA A 469 3.02 54.20 -14.14
N LYS A 470 2.33 54.10 -15.28
CA LYS A 470 1.38 53.01 -15.60
C LYS A 470 2.03 51.61 -15.68
N LYS A 471 3.37 51.52 -15.77
CA LYS A 471 4.16 50.27 -15.77
C LYS A 471 5.05 50.11 -14.53
N LEU A 472 5.11 51.10 -13.64
CA LEU A 472 6.05 51.14 -12.51
C LEU A 472 5.95 49.90 -11.61
N MET A 473 4.72 49.50 -11.23
CA MET A 473 4.48 48.28 -10.44
C MET A 473 5.07 47.03 -11.09
N GLY A 474 4.93 46.88 -12.42
CA GLY A 474 5.44 45.72 -13.15
C GLY A 474 6.96 45.65 -13.22
N ASP A 475 7.63 46.79 -13.40
CA ASP A 475 9.10 46.85 -13.42
C ASP A 475 9.71 46.67 -12.02
N VAL A 476 9.10 47.28 -11.00
CA VAL A 476 9.49 47.11 -9.59
C VAL A 476 9.35 45.65 -9.16
N MET A 477 8.22 45.00 -9.45
CA MET A 477 8.03 43.57 -9.17
C MET A 477 9.05 42.68 -9.87
N LYS A 478 9.43 43.02 -11.12
CA LYS A 478 10.47 42.29 -11.86
C LYS A 478 11.86 42.46 -11.24
N ARG A 479 12.18 43.64 -10.70
CA ARG A 479 13.47 43.91 -10.01
C ARG A 479 13.54 43.21 -8.65
N LEU A 480 12.42 43.11 -7.94
CA LEU A 480 12.32 42.50 -6.62
C LEU A 480 12.26 40.97 -6.65
N SER A 481 11.98 40.34 -7.81
CA SER A 481 11.73 38.90 -7.90
C SER A 481 12.85 38.03 -7.30
N GLY A 482 14.12 38.37 -7.53
CA GLY A 482 15.27 37.66 -6.96
C GLY A 482 15.53 37.99 -5.48
N ALA A 483 15.09 39.17 -4.99
CA ALA A 483 15.20 39.53 -3.58
C ALA A 483 14.11 38.85 -2.71
N PHE A 484 13.03 38.39 -3.34
CA PHE A 484 11.92 37.66 -2.72
C PHE A 484 12.06 36.14 -2.85
N GLU A 485 13.03 35.63 -3.60
CA GLU A 485 13.21 34.20 -3.81
C GLU A 485 13.57 33.48 -2.50
N GLY A 486 12.79 32.46 -2.15
CA GLY A 486 12.93 31.73 -0.88
C GLY A 486 12.55 32.52 0.38
N LYS A 487 12.06 33.76 0.25
CA LYS A 487 11.65 34.61 1.39
C LYS A 487 10.14 34.74 1.47
N ASP A 488 9.68 34.99 2.68
CA ASP A 488 8.28 35.24 2.96
C ASP A 488 7.97 36.75 2.95
N VAL A 489 6.96 37.15 2.15
CA VAL A 489 6.73 38.56 1.75
C VAL A 489 5.23 38.88 1.72
N ASP A 490 4.82 39.92 2.46
CA ASP A 490 3.46 40.46 2.33
C ASP A 490 3.33 41.29 1.04
N MET A 491 2.77 40.66 0.02
CA MET A 491 2.49 41.30 -1.27
C MET A 491 1.51 42.48 -1.20
N LYS A 492 0.65 42.56 -0.18
CA LYS A 492 -0.24 43.73 0.03
C LYS A 492 0.55 44.91 0.57
N LEU A 493 1.49 44.68 1.48
CA LEU A 493 2.40 45.70 1.99
C LEU A 493 3.34 46.20 0.88
N VAL A 494 3.92 45.30 0.08
CA VAL A 494 4.71 45.68 -1.11
C VAL A 494 3.91 46.57 -2.06
N ALA A 495 2.68 46.17 -2.41
CA ALA A 495 1.83 46.97 -3.30
C ALA A 495 1.53 48.37 -2.74
N ARG A 496 1.31 48.49 -1.43
CA ARG A 496 1.10 49.77 -0.73
C ARG A 496 2.36 50.65 -0.75
N LEU A 497 3.51 50.10 -0.37
CA LEU A 497 4.80 50.80 -0.36
C LEU A 497 5.17 51.31 -1.76
N VAL A 498 4.93 50.50 -2.81
CA VAL A 498 5.13 50.93 -4.20
C VAL A 498 4.20 52.08 -4.57
N GLN A 499 2.95 52.09 -4.12
CA GLN A 499 2.02 53.20 -4.37
C GLN A 499 2.44 54.48 -3.62
N GLU A 500 2.81 54.37 -2.34
CA GLU A 500 3.28 55.49 -1.52
C GLU A 500 4.56 56.13 -2.09
N MET A 501 5.47 55.33 -2.66
CA MET A 501 6.72 55.79 -3.26
C MET A 501 6.63 56.10 -4.77
N ALA A 502 5.49 55.80 -5.41
CA ALA A 502 5.26 56.11 -6.82
C ALA A 502 4.98 57.61 -7.03
N VAL A 503 4.31 58.23 -6.05
CA VAL A 503 4.15 59.69 -5.92
C VAL A 503 5.53 60.39 -5.89
#